data_AF-A0AAV1UM90-F1
#
_entry.id   AF-A0AAV1UM90-F1
#
_cell.length_a   1.000
_cell.length_b   1.000
_cell.length_c   1.000
_cell.angle_alpha   90.00
_cell.angle_beta   90.00
_cell.angle_gamma   90.00
#
_symmetry.space_group_name_H-M   'P 1'
#
loop_
_entity.id
_entity.type
_entity.pdbx_description
1 polymer ?
#
loop_
_entity_poly.entity_id
_entity_poly.type
_entity_poly.pdbx_seq_one_letter_code
_entity_poly.pdbx_strand_id
1 'polypeptide(L)'
;MPSPASEPIATVHETTPGFEQLRNAVLDLSEPVSKRTRAIFYLRSRGSVADLEVLLTALLNRNDSELVRHELAYVIGQFQMTEACDTLEHVLADETDDGMVRHEAAEALGAIGAHRSLAVLQKYTADAMPEVADTCKLAARLIEYKLAKANGDIIESEVDRNPYFSEDPAPAAEKSVSTAALRDVLLDHEGDLFAKYRAMFSLRNRNTKEAALALAAALSDPSDLFKHEVAYVMGQMENPVVVPALKKVLLDETQHRMVRHEAAEALGAIGTIECEEILTEHLKDTVPVVRESCAVALDILDYWAPTK
;
A
#
# COMPACT_ATOMS: atom_id res chain seq x y z
N MET A 1 -3.73 -35.54 50.75
CA MET A 1 -3.58 -35.52 49.27
C MET A 1 -3.32 -34.08 48.87
N PRO A 2 -2.10 -33.73 48.45
CA PRO A 2 -1.72 -32.34 48.20
C PRO A 2 -2.30 -31.84 46.88
N SER A 3 -2.67 -30.56 46.87
CA SER A 3 -3.14 -29.80 45.71
C SER A 3 -2.03 -29.73 44.65
N PRO A 4 -2.31 -29.96 43.36
CA PRO A 4 -1.32 -29.68 42.32
C PRO A 4 -1.25 -28.15 42.16
N ALA A 5 -0.07 -27.62 42.41
CA ALA A 5 0.28 -26.24 42.09
C ALA A 5 0.19 -26.08 40.56
N SER A 6 -0.67 -25.17 40.11
CA SER A 6 -0.63 -24.66 38.75
C SER A 6 0.65 -23.83 38.59
N GLU A 7 1.60 -24.33 37.80
CA GLU A 7 2.69 -23.52 37.29
C GLU A 7 2.12 -22.35 36.47
N PRO A 8 2.71 -21.14 36.57
CA PRO A 8 2.29 -20.03 35.73
C PRO A 8 2.68 -20.34 34.29
N ILE A 9 1.66 -20.42 33.41
CA ILE A 9 1.82 -20.42 31.97
C ILE A 9 2.59 -19.15 31.61
N ALA A 10 3.80 -19.31 31.08
CA ALA A 10 4.59 -18.20 30.56
C ALA A 10 3.84 -17.61 29.36
N THR A 11 3.18 -16.47 29.56
CA THR A 11 2.76 -15.62 28.46
C THR A 11 4.04 -15.09 27.81
N VAL A 12 4.30 -15.49 26.57
CA VAL A 12 5.29 -14.84 25.72
C VAL A 12 4.74 -13.45 25.41
N HIS A 13 4.98 -12.49 26.30
CA HIS A 13 4.97 -11.09 25.93
C HIS A 13 6.23 -10.87 25.10
N GLU A 14 6.13 -11.02 23.78
CA GLU A 14 7.16 -10.48 22.90
C GLU A 14 7.24 -8.98 23.16
N THR A 15 8.33 -8.57 23.80
CA THR A 15 8.67 -7.16 23.96
C THR A 15 8.89 -6.57 22.58
N THR A 16 8.21 -5.45 22.28
CA THR A 16 8.44 -4.68 21.05
C THR A 16 9.94 -4.54 20.79
N PRO A 17 10.45 -4.92 19.59
CA PRO A 17 11.89 -4.89 19.32
C PRO A 17 12.49 -3.50 19.51
N GLY A 18 13.73 -3.44 20.01
CA GLY A 18 14.45 -2.20 20.19
C GLY A 18 14.90 -1.57 18.86
N PHE A 19 15.18 -0.26 18.86
CA PHE A 19 15.61 0.48 17.66
C PHE A 19 16.76 -0.20 16.91
N GLU A 20 17.84 -0.59 17.60
CA GLU A 20 18.99 -1.24 16.95
C GLU A 20 18.63 -2.61 16.33
N GLN A 21 17.70 -3.35 16.94
CA GLN A 21 17.24 -4.63 16.38
C GLN A 21 16.45 -4.40 15.09
N LEU A 22 15.56 -3.40 15.09
CA LEU A 22 14.78 -3.02 13.91
C LEU A 22 15.69 -2.49 12.80
N ARG A 23 16.60 -1.58 13.14
CA ARG A 23 17.59 -1.01 12.21
C ARG A 23 18.43 -2.10 11.55
N ASN A 24 18.99 -3.02 12.34
CA ASN A 24 19.80 -4.11 11.81
C ASN A 24 18.97 -5.05 10.93
N ALA A 25 17.73 -5.36 11.32
CA ALA A 25 16.85 -6.17 10.49
C ALA A 25 16.57 -5.52 9.14
N VAL A 26 16.23 -4.22 9.09
CA VAL A 26 15.94 -3.54 7.81
C VAL A 26 17.16 -3.49 6.89
N LEU A 27 18.36 -3.22 7.43
CA LEU A 27 19.57 -2.99 6.65
C LEU A 27 20.34 -4.27 6.25
N ASP A 28 20.06 -5.41 6.89
CA ASP A 28 20.70 -6.68 6.55
C ASP A 28 19.95 -7.41 5.43
N LEU A 29 20.48 -7.36 4.21
CA LEU A 29 19.89 -8.02 3.04
C LEU A 29 19.90 -9.56 3.12
N SER A 30 20.61 -10.15 4.08
CA SER A 30 20.58 -11.60 4.30
C SER A 30 19.38 -12.07 5.13
N GLU A 31 18.70 -11.15 5.80
CA GLU A 31 17.49 -11.45 6.56
C GLU A 31 16.28 -11.70 5.64
N PRO A 32 15.32 -12.56 6.04
CA PRO A 32 14.13 -12.83 5.25
C PRO A 32 13.31 -11.57 4.97
N VAL A 33 12.79 -11.43 3.74
CA VAL A 33 11.96 -10.28 3.33
C VAL A 33 10.83 -10.01 4.32
N SER A 34 10.11 -11.03 4.79
CA SER A 34 9.04 -10.87 5.78
C SER A 34 9.49 -10.21 7.08
N LYS A 35 10.65 -10.62 7.61
CA LYS A 35 11.24 -10.03 8.83
C LYS A 35 11.63 -8.57 8.61
N ARG A 36 12.16 -8.25 7.43
CA ARG A 36 12.57 -6.90 7.05
C ARG A 36 11.35 -5.99 6.90
N THR A 37 10.31 -6.44 6.18
CA THR A 37 9.03 -5.75 6.05
C THR A 37 8.37 -5.51 7.41
N ARG A 38 8.32 -6.52 8.28
CA ARG A 38 7.81 -6.34 9.65
C ARG A 38 8.59 -5.29 10.44
N ALA A 39 9.92 -5.26 10.32
CA ALA A 39 10.75 -4.25 10.96
C ALA A 39 10.47 -2.83 10.43
N ILE A 40 10.20 -2.67 9.13
CA ILE A 40 9.78 -1.40 8.51
C ILE A 40 8.49 -0.87 9.17
N PHE A 41 7.47 -1.71 9.33
CA PHE A 41 6.20 -1.31 9.98
C PHE A 41 6.34 -1.03 11.49
N TYR A 42 7.26 -1.70 12.18
CA TYR A 42 7.61 -1.36 13.56
C TYR A 42 8.29 0.02 13.66
N LEU A 43 9.20 0.35 12.73
CA LEU A 43 9.82 1.67 12.65
C LEU A 43 8.78 2.75 12.35
N ARG A 44 7.80 2.48 11.48
CA ARG A 44 6.63 3.36 11.26
C ARG A 44 5.87 3.65 12.54
N SER A 45 5.57 2.61 13.31
CA SER A 45 4.81 2.74 14.56
C SER A 45 5.55 3.54 15.63
N ARG A 46 6.89 3.59 15.56
CA ARG A 46 7.73 4.42 16.45
C ARG A 46 7.80 5.87 15.98
N GLY A 47 7.95 6.09 14.67
CA GLY A 47 7.75 7.40 14.03
C GLY A 47 8.77 8.49 14.37
N SER A 48 9.98 8.16 14.83
CA SER A 48 11.02 9.16 15.08
C SER A 48 11.82 9.50 13.81
N VAL A 49 12.50 10.65 13.81
CA VAL A 49 13.43 11.04 12.72
C VAL A 49 14.53 9.98 12.51
N ALA A 50 15.04 9.38 13.59
CA ALA A 50 16.02 8.31 13.49
C ALA A 50 15.44 7.04 12.85
N ASP A 51 14.15 6.74 13.06
CA ASP A 51 13.47 5.64 12.37
C ASP A 51 13.35 5.96 10.87
N LEU A 52 12.99 7.20 10.51
CA LEU A 52 12.93 7.66 9.11
C LEU A 52 14.30 7.55 8.42
N GLU A 53 15.38 7.99 9.05
CA GLU A 53 16.74 7.92 8.48
C GLU A 53 17.16 6.49 8.09
N VAL A 54 16.75 5.49 8.87
CA VAL A 54 16.97 4.07 8.55
C VAL A 54 16.20 3.69 7.28
N LEU A 55 14.93 4.07 7.17
CA LEU A 55 14.11 3.76 6.00
C LEU A 55 14.65 4.44 4.74
N LEU A 56 15.04 5.71 4.83
CA LEU A 56 15.66 6.46 3.72
C LEU A 56 16.97 5.79 3.26
N THR A 57 17.80 5.33 4.20
CA THR A 57 19.05 4.63 3.88
C THR A 57 18.77 3.31 3.15
N ALA A 58 17.76 2.56 3.60
CA ALA A 58 17.37 1.30 2.97
C ALA A 58 16.78 1.51 1.56
N LEU A 59 15.94 2.54 1.38
CA LEU A 59 15.29 2.85 0.10
C LEU A 59 16.30 3.11 -1.02
N LEU A 60 17.45 3.74 -0.69
CA LEU A 60 18.51 4.04 -1.64
C LEU A 60 19.38 2.83 -2.02
N ASN A 61 19.25 1.69 -1.34
CA ASN A 61 20.06 0.51 -1.63
C ASN A 61 19.48 -0.29 -2.81
N ARG A 62 19.96 -0.01 -4.03
CA ARG A 62 19.51 -0.69 -5.25
C ARG A 62 19.81 -2.20 -5.33
N ASN A 63 20.60 -2.76 -4.41
CA ASN A 63 20.80 -4.21 -4.33
C ASN A 63 19.67 -4.93 -3.59
N ASP A 64 18.75 -4.17 -3.00
CA ASP A 64 17.59 -4.69 -2.30
C ASP A 64 16.46 -5.06 -3.27
N SER A 65 15.49 -5.82 -2.79
CA SER A 65 14.29 -6.19 -3.54
C SER A 65 13.45 -4.96 -3.90
N GLU A 66 12.90 -4.97 -5.11
CA GLU A 66 11.91 -3.99 -5.58
C GLU A 66 10.69 -3.95 -4.66
N LEU A 67 10.23 -5.10 -4.13
CA LEU A 67 9.12 -5.15 -3.19
C LEU A 67 9.47 -4.40 -1.90
N VAL A 68 10.63 -4.69 -1.30
CA VAL A 68 11.04 -4.04 -0.05
C VAL A 68 11.23 -2.54 -0.25
N ARG A 69 11.80 -2.13 -1.38
CA ARG A 69 12.00 -0.72 -1.71
C ARG A 69 10.69 0.02 -1.98
N HIS A 70 9.73 -0.63 -2.62
CA HIS A 70 8.34 -0.15 -2.70
C HIS A 70 7.75 0.06 -1.31
N GLU A 71 7.75 -0.97 -0.45
CA GLU A 71 7.22 -0.87 0.92
C GLU A 71 7.89 0.23 1.75
N LEU A 72 9.21 0.42 1.57
CA LEU A 72 9.94 1.51 2.19
C LEU A 72 9.39 2.87 1.74
N ALA A 73 9.24 3.10 0.43
CA ALA A 73 8.71 4.34 -0.10
C ALA A 73 7.29 4.62 0.41
N TYR A 74 6.41 3.61 0.38
CA TYR A 74 5.06 3.68 0.93
C TYR A 74 5.10 4.13 2.39
N VAL A 75 5.82 3.40 3.23
CA VAL A 75 5.90 3.68 4.66
C VAL A 75 6.49 5.06 4.93
N ILE A 76 7.53 5.48 4.20
CA ILE A 76 8.11 6.82 4.29
C ILE A 76 7.05 7.90 3.97
N GLY A 77 6.23 7.70 2.94
CA GLY A 77 5.09 8.59 2.64
C GLY A 77 4.13 8.74 3.82
N GLN A 78 3.84 7.62 4.50
CA GLN A 78 2.97 7.58 5.67
C GLN A 78 3.57 8.27 6.92
N PHE A 79 4.88 8.56 6.97
CA PHE A 79 5.46 9.40 8.03
C PHE A 79 5.06 10.87 7.88
N GLN A 80 4.74 11.32 6.67
CA GLN A 80 4.44 12.72 6.32
C GLN A 80 5.52 13.73 6.73
N MET A 81 6.78 13.27 6.89
CA MET A 81 7.91 14.11 7.25
C MET A 81 8.58 14.69 6.00
N THR A 82 8.67 16.01 5.94
CA THR A 82 9.24 16.71 4.77
C THR A 82 10.72 16.40 4.55
N GLU A 83 11.43 15.97 5.59
CA GLU A 83 12.82 15.52 5.56
C GLU A 83 13.06 14.40 4.54
N ALA A 84 12.01 13.63 4.20
CA ALA A 84 12.10 12.56 3.22
C ALA A 84 12.10 13.02 1.75
N CYS A 85 11.63 14.24 1.44
CA CYS A 85 11.38 14.60 0.03
C CYS A 85 12.65 14.52 -0.82
N ASP A 86 13.79 15.01 -0.36
CA ASP A 86 15.02 15.01 -1.19
C ASP A 86 15.38 13.59 -1.67
N THR A 87 15.22 12.59 -0.79
CA THR A 87 15.46 11.18 -1.12
C THR A 87 14.40 10.62 -2.07
N LEU A 88 13.11 10.90 -1.82
CA LEU A 88 12.01 10.44 -2.68
C LEU A 88 12.06 11.07 -4.07
N GLU A 89 12.39 12.36 -4.16
CA GLU A 89 12.58 13.09 -5.41
C GLU A 89 13.78 12.51 -6.18
N HIS A 90 14.84 12.09 -5.49
CA HIS A 90 15.96 11.39 -6.10
C HIS A 90 15.56 10.03 -6.69
N VAL A 91 14.79 9.22 -5.94
CA VAL A 91 14.28 7.91 -6.41
C VAL A 91 13.35 8.07 -7.61
N LEU A 92 12.39 8.99 -7.54
CA LEU A 92 11.49 9.31 -8.67
C LEU A 92 12.27 9.72 -9.92
N ALA A 93 13.32 10.53 -9.75
CA ALA A 93 14.11 11.06 -10.86
C ALA A 93 15.11 10.07 -11.48
N ASP A 94 15.40 8.93 -10.83
CA ASP A 94 16.25 7.88 -11.39
C ASP A 94 15.47 7.04 -12.42
N GLU A 95 15.49 7.47 -13.68
CA GLU A 95 14.86 6.78 -14.81
C GLU A 95 15.46 5.37 -15.08
N THR A 96 16.55 4.99 -14.40
CA THR A 96 17.14 3.65 -14.49
C THR A 96 16.65 2.69 -13.40
N ASP A 97 15.78 3.17 -12.51
CA ASP A 97 15.21 2.38 -11.42
C ASP A 97 13.88 1.72 -11.81
N ASP A 98 13.42 0.76 -11.00
CA ASP A 98 12.20 0.01 -11.28
C ASP A 98 10.94 0.89 -11.16
N GLY A 99 10.00 0.73 -12.10
CA GLY A 99 8.76 1.50 -12.16
C GLY A 99 7.89 1.38 -10.90
N MET A 100 7.90 0.21 -10.25
CA MET A 100 7.19 -0.04 -8.99
C MET A 100 7.71 0.88 -7.87
N VAL A 101 9.02 0.93 -7.71
CA VAL A 101 9.65 1.75 -6.67
C VAL A 101 9.48 3.25 -6.98
N ARG A 102 9.56 3.62 -8.27
CA ARG A 102 9.42 5.03 -8.70
C ARG A 102 8.00 5.56 -8.54
N HIS A 103 6.96 4.78 -8.86
CA HIS A 103 5.58 5.24 -8.60
C HIS A 103 5.37 5.42 -7.10
N GLU A 104 5.86 4.50 -6.27
CA GLU A 104 5.62 4.57 -4.83
C GLU A 104 6.35 5.77 -4.20
N ALA A 105 7.53 6.12 -4.73
CA ALA A 105 8.19 7.36 -4.37
C ALA A 105 7.38 8.61 -4.77
N ALA A 106 6.75 8.62 -5.95
CA ALA A 106 5.87 9.71 -6.37
C ALA A 106 4.61 9.82 -5.49
N GLU A 107 4.00 8.69 -5.14
CA GLU A 107 2.85 8.63 -4.23
C GLU A 107 3.20 9.16 -2.84
N ALA A 108 4.33 8.71 -2.29
CA ALA A 108 4.86 9.17 -1.01
C ALA A 108 5.06 10.70 -0.97
N LEU A 109 5.53 11.31 -2.06
CA LEU A 109 5.64 12.77 -2.18
C LEU A 109 4.25 13.45 -2.10
N GLY A 110 3.24 12.87 -2.75
CA GLY A 110 1.84 13.31 -2.64
C GLY A 110 1.26 13.18 -1.23
N ALA A 111 1.55 12.07 -0.55
CA ALA A 111 1.17 11.81 0.83
C ALA A 111 1.79 12.83 1.80
N ILE A 112 3.08 13.14 1.65
CA ILE A 112 3.79 14.18 2.42
C ILE A 112 3.20 15.57 2.13
N GLY A 113 2.80 15.86 0.89
CA GLY A 113 2.07 17.08 0.58
C GLY A 113 2.94 18.35 0.44
N ALA A 114 4.26 18.20 0.32
CA ALA A 114 5.18 19.35 0.30
C ALA A 114 5.15 20.08 -1.05
N HIS A 115 4.84 21.38 -1.05
CA HIS A 115 4.81 22.22 -2.26
C HIS A 115 6.10 22.12 -3.09
N ARG A 116 7.27 21.94 -2.46
CA ARG A 116 8.56 21.84 -3.16
C ARG A 116 8.61 20.70 -4.18
N SER A 117 7.89 19.62 -3.92
CA SER A 117 7.92 18.41 -4.76
C SER A 117 7.03 18.51 -6.00
N LEU A 118 6.18 19.56 -6.10
CA LEU A 118 5.35 19.79 -7.29
C LEU A 118 6.17 19.86 -8.57
N ALA A 119 7.34 20.52 -8.54
CA ALA A 119 8.16 20.70 -9.73
C ALA A 119 8.65 19.37 -10.31
N VAL A 120 9.09 18.44 -9.46
CA VAL A 120 9.54 17.12 -9.92
C VAL A 120 8.35 16.24 -10.34
N LEU A 121 7.25 16.27 -9.60
CA LEU A 121 6.04 15.51 -9.96
C LEU A 121 5.50 15.97 -11.32
N GLN A 122 5.41 17.28 -11.54
CA GLN A 122 4.98 17.86 -12.83
C GLN A 122 5.89 17.42 -13.98
N LYS A 123 7.22 17.40 -13.76
CA LYS A 123 8.20 16.92 -14.74
C LYS A 123 7.90 15.49 -15.18
N TYR A 124 7.53 14.61 -14.25
CA TYR A 124 7.33 13.18 -14.50
C TYR A 124 5.88 12.79 -14.82
N THR A 125 4.95 13.74 -14.99
CA THR A 125 3.58 13.44 -15.49
C THR A 125 3.53 12.86 -16.91
N ALA A 126 4.64 12.89 -17.64
CA ALA A 126 4.81 12.32 -18.97
C ALA A 126 5.94 11.28 -19.01
N ASP A 127 6.21 10.61 -17.88
CA ASP A 127 7.18 9.51 -17.81
C ASP A 127 6.87 8.40 -18.82
N ALA A 128 7.90 7.68 -19.25
CA ALA A 128 7.76 6.56 -20.18
C ALA A 128 7.03 5.36 -19.56
N MET A 129 7.10 5.21 -18.24
CA MET A 129 6.36 4.21 -17.46
C MET A 129 4.98 4.78 -17.09
N PRO A 130 3.87 4.19 -17.60
CA PRO A 130 2.53 4.71 -17.34
C PRO A 130 2.19 4.83 -15.85
N GLU A 131 2.61 3.87 -15.03
CA GLU A 131 2.41 3.87 -13.58
C GLU A 131 3.08 5.07 -12.90
N VAL A 132 4.30 5.42 -13.29
CA VAL A 132 5.00 6.60 -12.75
C VAL A 132 4.30 7.88 -13.21
N ALA A 133 3.94 7.96 -14.48
CA ALA A 133 3.28 9.12 -15.07
C ALA A 133 1.92 9.41 -14.41
N ASP A 134 1.10 8.37 -14.24
CA ASP A 134 -0.23 8.50 -13.63
C ASP A 134 -0.14 8.80 -12.14
N THR A 135 0.77 8.16 -11.39
CA THR A 135 0.98 8.49 -9.98
C THR A 135 1.48 9.93 -9.79
N CYS A 136 2.36 10.42 -10.67
CA CYS A 136 2.79 11.82 -10.62
C CYS A 136 1.63 12.81 -10.82
N LYS A 137 0.68 12.50 -11.72
CA LYS A 137 -0.53 13.33 -11.93
C LYS A 137 -1.41 13.33 -10.67
N LEU A 138 -1.62 12.15 -10.08
CA LEU A 138 -2.41 12.00 -8.84
C LEU A 138 -1.77 12.74 -7.67
N ALA A 139 -0.47 12.53 -7.43
CA ALA A 139 0.27 13.15 -6.35
C ALA A 139 0.34 14.68 -6.49
N ALA A 140 0.61 15.21 -7.69
CA ALA A 140 0.58 16.66 -7.93
C ALA A 140 -0.80 17.26 -7.62
N ARG A 141 -1.87 16.60 -8.11
CA ARG A 141 -3.25 17.03 -7.85
C ARG A 141 -3.62 16.93 -6.36
N LEU A 142 -3.12 15.93 -5.64
CA LEU A 142 -3.32 15.81 -4.20
C LEU A 142 -2.61 16.95 -3.43
N ILE A 143 -1.40 17.33 -3.81
CA ILE A 143 -0.69 18.47 -3.20
C ILE A 143 -1.47 19.76 -3.46
N GLU A 144 -1.86 20.02 -4.71
CA GLU A 144 -2.67 21.19 -5.07
C GLU A 144 -3.98 21.22 -4.28
N TYR A 145 -4.62 20.06 -4.12
CA TYR A 145 -5.82 19.91 -3.30
C TYR A 145 -5.60 20.28 -1.84
N LYS A 146 -4.54 19.74 -1.21
CA LYS A 146 -4.18 20.02 0.17
C LYS A 146 -3.90 21.51 0.38
N LEU A 147 -3.20 22.16 -0.54
CA LEU A 147 -2.89 23.58 -0.50
C LEU A 147 -4.14 24.46 -0.64
N ALA A 148 -4.99 24.16 -1.63
CA ALA A 148 -6.25 24.89 -1.83
C ALA A 148 -7.19 24.75 -0.61
N LYS A 149 -7.24 23.55 -0.01
CA LYS A 149 -7.98 23.33 1.25
C LYS A 149 -7.39 24.14 2.42
N ALA A 150 -6.07 24.17 2.57
CA ALA A 150 -5.40 24.95 3.62
C ALA A 150 -5.62 26.47 3.45
N ASN A 151 -5.73 26.95 2.21
CA ASN A 151 -6.03 28.35 1.89
C ASN A 151 -7.52 28.71 2.04
N GLY A 152 -8.40 27.72 2.21
CA GLY A 152 -9.85 27.92 2.28
C GLY A 152 -10.53 28.08 0.92
N ASP A 153 -9.83 27.80 -0.18
CA ASP A 153 -10.36 27.84 -1.56
C ASP A 153 -11.30 26.66 -1.83
N ILE A 154 -11.11 25.55 -1.11
CA ILE A 154 -11.97 24.36 -1.15
C ILE A 154 -12.68 24.23 0.20
N ILE A 155 -14.01 24.34 0.15
CA ILE A 155 -14.88 24.00 1.27
C ILE A 155 -15.51 22.65 0.95
N GLU A 156 -14.98 21.59 1.55
CA GLU A 156 -15.59 20.26 1.42
C GLU A 156 -16.91 20.20 2.18
N SER A 157 -17.92 19.60 1.55
CA SER A 157 -19.09 19.08 2.25
C SER A 157 -18.69 17.87 3.11
N GLU A 158 -19.65 17.24 3.79
CA GLU A 158 -19.36 16.01 4.52
C GLU A 158 -18.89 14.91 3.54
N VAL A 159 -17.64 14.47 3.67
CA VAL A 159 -17.05 13.37 2.88
C VAL A 159 -17.19 12.04 3.62
N ASP A 160 -17.09 10.92 2.89
CA ASP A 160 -16.97 9.60 3.52
C ASP A 160 -15.68 9.55 4.36
N ARG A 161 -15.81 9.59 5.69
CA ARG A 161 -14.68 9.58 6.61
C ARG A 161 -13.81 8.35 6.34
N ASN A 162 -12.51 8.55 6.11
CA ASN A 162 -11.54 7.46 6.06
C ASN A 162 -11.49 6.76 7.44
N PRO A 163 -11.92 5.49 7.56
CA PRO A 163 -11.81 4.74 8.80
C PRO A 163 -10.43 4.09 8.98
N TYR A 164 -9.56 4.20 7.98
CA TYR A 164 -8.20 3.65 7.96
C TYR A 164 -7.18 4.69 8.39
N PHE A 165 -5.99 4.22 8.77
CA PHE A 165 -4.85 5.07 9.17
C PHE A 165 -3.89 5.36 8.00
N SER A 166 -4.35 5.19 6.76
CA SER A 166 -3.58 5.47 5.54
C SER A 166 -3.80 6.91 5.07
N GLU A 167 -2.72 7.51 4.59
CA GLU A 167 -2.75 8.72 3.78
C GLU A 167 -2.98 8.32 2.33
N ASP A 168 -4.20 8.54 1.84
CA ASP A 168 -4.64 8.06 0.52
C ASP A 168 -4.21 9.03 -0.61
N PRO A 169 -3.93 8.52 -1.83
CA PRO A 169 -3.57 9.32 -3.01
C PRO A 169 -4.69 10.24 -3.53
N ALA A 170 -5.93 10.08 -3.04
CA ALA A 170 -7.02 11.03 -3.27
C ALA A 170 -7.99 11.07 -2.07
N PRO A 171 -8.61 12.23 -1.77
CA PRO A 171 -9.67 12.29 -0.77
C PRO A 171 -10.92 11.53 -1.23
N ALA A 172 -11.70 11.00 -0.28
CA ALA A 172 -12.99 10.39 -0.60
C ALA A 172 -13.95 11.39 -1.31
N ALA A 173 -14.94 10.86 -2.03
CA ALA A 173 -16.02 11.66 -2.58
C ALA A 173 -16.97 12.18 -1.47
N GLU A 174 -17.85 13.12 -1.83
CA GLU A 174 -18.89 13.61 -0.94
C GLU A 174 -19.80 12.47 -0.48
N LYS A 175 -20.15 12.45 0.81
CA LYS A 175 -20.96 11.39 1.44
C LYS A 175 -22.36 11.26 0.82
N SER A 176 -22.86 12.34 0.21
CA SER A 176 -24.15 12.39 -0.48
C SER A 176 -24.19 11.54 -1.76
N VAL A 177 -23.02 11.21 -2.36
CA VAL A 177 -22.95 10.44 -3.60
C VAL A 177 -23.33 8.99 -3.32
N SER A 178 -24.29 8.44 -4.08
CA SER A 178 -24.77 7.07 -3.87
C SER A 178 -23.73 6.01 -4.29
N THR A 179 -23.79 4.81 -3.72
CA THR A 179 -22.88 3.71 -4.09
C THR A 179 -22.98 3.36 -5.58
N ALA A 180 -24.18 3.46 -6.15
CA ALA A 180 -24.39 3.28 -7.58
C ALA A 180 -23.67 4.36 -8.42
N ALA A 181 -23.77 5.63 -8.04
CA ALA A 181 -23.08 6.72 -8.74
C ALA A 181 -21.54 6.61 -8.60
N LEU A 182 -21.04 6.22 -7.42
CA LEU A 182 -19.61 5.95 -7.25
C LEU A 182 -19.13 4.81 -8.14
N ARG A 183 -19.92 3.73 -8.25
CA ARG A 183 -19.63 2.61 -9.16
C ARG A 183 -19.58 3.08 -10.62
N ASP A 184 -20.50 3.95 -11.04
CA ASP A 184 -20.51 4.46 -12.40
C ASP A 184 -19.25 5.28 -12.71
N VAL A 185 -18.79 6.13 -11.76
CA VAL A 185 -17.51 6.85 -11.88
C VAL A 185 -16.32 5.90 -11.88
N LEU A 186 -16.30 4.91 -10.98
CA LEU A 186 -15.21 3.94 -10.85
C LEU A 186 -14.98 3.15 -12.14
N LEU A 187 -16.06 2.75 -12.81
CA LEU A 187 -16.04 1.89 -14.00
C LEU A 187 -15.97 2.67 -15.32
N ASP A 188 -15.86 4.01 -15.27
CA ASP A 188 -15.62 4.82 -16.46
C ASP A 188 -14.14 4.77 -16.85
N HIS A 189 -13.80 3.91 -17.82
CA HIS A 189 -12.40 3.71 -18.27
C HIS A 189 -11.79 4.96 -18.92
N GLU A 190 -12.62 5.85 -19.47
CA GLU A 190 -12.18 7.11 -20.10
C GLU A 190 -12.30 8.31 -19.15
N GLY A 191 -12.75 8.07 -17.91
CA GLY A 191 -13.01 9.08 -16.92
C GLY A 191 -11.74 9.68 -16.27
N ASP A 192 -11.94 10.76 -15.52
CA ASP A 192 -10.87 11.42 -14.76
C ASP A 192 -10.29 10.48 -13.69
N LEU A 193 -8.99 10.16 -13.78
CA LEU A 193 -8.32 9.22 -12.88
C LEU A 193 -8.46 9.64 -11.41
N PHE A 194 -8.32 10.93 -11.11
CA PHE A 194 -8.48 11.42 -9.74
C PHE A 194 -9.90 11.18 -9.24
N ALA A 195 -10.94 11.47 -10.05
CA ALA A 195 -12.32 11.17 -9.69
C ALA A 195 -12.57 9.66 -9.46
N LYS A 196 -11.96 8.78 -10.27
CA LYS A 196 -12.01 7.32 -10.05
C LYS A 196 -11.40 6.94 -8.70
N TYR A 197 -10.25 7.52 -8.34
CA TYR A 197 -9.62 7.30 -7.05
C TYR A 197 -10.50 7.78 -5.89
N ARG A 198 -11.11 8.98 -6.00
CA ARG A 198 -12.08 9.47 -5.00
C ARG A 198 -13.25 8.50 -4.81
N ALA A 199 -13.77 7.96 -5.92
CA ALA A 199 -14.87 7.00 -5.88
C ALA A 199 -14.47 5.68 -5.23
N MET A 200 -13.29 5.17 -5.58
CA MET A 200 -12.68 3.97 -5.00
C MET A 200 -12.52 4.09 -3.48
N PHE A 201 -11.94 5.16 -2.96
CA PHE A 201 -11.79 5.35 -1.51
C PHE A 201 -13.13 5.52 -0.79
N SER A 202 -14.12 6.18 -1.41
CA SER A 202 -15.48 6.20 -0.86
C SER A 202 -16.12 4.80 -0.80
N LEU A 203 -15.94 3.97 -1.83
CA LEU A 203 -16.44 2.59 -1.85
C LEU A 203 -15.74 1.73 -0.78
N ARG A 204 -14.42 1.88 -0.64
CA ARG A 204 -13.64 1.26 0.44
C ARG A 204 -14.20 1.64 1.81
N ASN A 205 -14.37 2.94 2.07
CA ASN A 205 -14.85 3.45 3.36
C ASN A 205 -16.23 2.91 3.73
N ARG A 206 -17.07 2.58 2.73
CA ARG A 206 -18.40 1.99 2.96
C ARG A 206 -18.35 0.51 3.31
N ASN A 207 -17.39 -0.22 2.75
CA ASN A 207 -17.17 -1.66 2.94
C ASN A 207 -18.45 -2.53 2.94
N THR A 208 -19.44 -2.16 2.13
CA THR A 208 -20.63 -3.00 1.94
C THR A 208 -20.35 -4.05 0.87
N LYS A 209 -21.15 -5.12 0.85
CA LYS A 209 -21.08 -6.13 -0.24
C LYS A 209 -21.19 -5.49 -1.62
N GLU A 210 -22.05 -4.50 -1.77
CA GLU A 210 -22.29 -3.81 -3.04
C GLU A 210 -21.09 -2.96 -3.45
N ALA A 211 -20.44 -2.28 -2.50
CA ALA A 211 -19.20 -1.54 -2.74
C ALA A 211 -18.01 -2.46 -3.07
N ALA A 212 -17.88 -3.57 -2.34
CA ALA A 212 -16.87 -4.60 -2.59
C ALA A 212 -16.98 -5.20 -4.01
N LEU A 213 -18.20 -5.49 -4.45
CA LEU A 213 -18.44 -5.99 -5.81
C LEU A 213 -18.21 -4.92 -6.90
N ALA A 214 -18.44 -3.64 -6.60
CA ALA A 214 -18.09 -2.54 -7.51
C ALA A 214 -16.57 -2.44 -7.70
N LEU A 215 -15.80 -2.50 -6.61
CA LEU A 215 -14.34 -2.57 -6.65
C LEU A 215 -13.86 -3.81 -7.42
N ALA A 216 -14.47 -4.98 -7.18
CA ALA A 216 -14.11 -6.20 -7.89
C ALA A 216 -14.30 -6.10 -9.40
N ALA A 217 -15.33 -5.38 -9.84
CA ALA A 217 -15.56 -5.12 -11.26
C ALA A 217 -14.50 -4.17 -11.87
N ALA A 218 -13.91 -3.27 -11.09
CA ALA A 218 -12.90 -2.33 -11.56
C ALA A 218 -11.54 -2.98 -11.91
N LEU A 219 -11.33 -4.24 -11.53
CA LEU A 219 -10.15 -5.02 -11.94
C LEU A 219 -10.11 -5.32 -13.46
N SER A 220 -11.16 -4.96 -14.22
CA SER A 220 -11.14 -4.99 -15.70
C SER A 220 -10.58 -3.73 -16.35
N ASP A 221 -10.16 -2.73 -15.57
CA ASP A 221 -9.62 -1.48 -16.09
C ASP A 221 -8.30 -1.68 -16.85
N PRO A 222 -8.04 -0.90 -17.92
CA PRO A 222 -6.79 -1.01 -18.67
C PRO A 222 -5.56 -0.51 -17.90
N SER A 223 -5.71 0.36 -16.89
CA SER A 223 -4.57 0.89 -16.13
C SER A 223 -4.11 -0.10 -15.06
N ASP A 224 -2.86 -0.58 -15.18
CA ASP A 224 -2.24 -1.44 -14.17
C ASP A 224 -2.08 -0.73 -12.82
N LEU A 225 -1.79 0.57 -12.81
CA LEU A 225 -1.76 1.38 -11.58
C LEU A 225 -3.14 1.39 -10.90
N PHE A 226 -4.21 1.62 -11.66
CA PHE A 226 -5.55 1.64 -11.07
C PHE A 226 -5.98 0.26 -10.55
N LYS A 227 -5.68 -0.82 -11.28
CA LYS A 227 -5.97 -2.18 -10.80
C LYS A 227 -5.18 -2.54 -9.55
N HIS A 228 -3.91 -2.13 -9.47
CA HIS A 228 -3.09 -2.25 -8.26
C HIS A 228 -3.80 -1.57 -7.09
N GLU A 229 -4.17 -0.30 -7.23
CA GLU A 229 -4.82 0.44 -6.14
C GLU A 229 -6.18 -0.17 -5.73
N VAL A 230 -6.94 -0.69 -6.70
CA VAL A 230 -8.18 -1.42 -6.44
C VAL A 230 -7.94 -2.68 -5.59
N ALA A 231 -6.86 -3.42 -5.86
CA ALA A 231 -6.47 -4.57 -5.03
C ALA A 231 -6.01 -4.12 -3.63
N TYR A 232 -5.25 -3.03 -3.53
CA TYR A 232 -4.80 -2.46 -2.25
C TYR A 232 -6.00 -2.15 -1.33
N VAL A 233 -6.99 -1.39 -1.84
CA VAL A 233 -8.17 -1.04 -1.04
C VAL A 233 -9.05 -2.25 -0.70
N MET A 234 -9.04 -3.31 -1.52
CA MET A 234 -9.69 -4.59 -1.17
C MET A 234 -9.00 -5.28 0.00
N GLY A 235 -7.67 -5.23 0.04
CA GLY A 235 -6.87 -5.70 1.17
C GLY A 235 -7.24 -4.96 2.44
N GLN A 236 -7.28 -3.62 2.40
CA GLN A 236 -7.69 -2.78 3.54
C GLN A 236 -9.12 -3.08 4.01
N MET A 237 -10.04 -3.42 3.09
CA MET A 237 -11.41 -3.76 3.45
C MET A 237 -11.53 -5.09 4.21
N GLU A 238 -10.57 -6.00 4.05
CA GLU A 238 -10.58 -7.36 4.59
C GLU A 238 -11.92 -8.10 4.32
N ASN A 239 -12.59 -7.77 3.21
CA ASN A 239 -13.94 -8.27 2.92
C ASN A 239 -13.88 -9.54 2.07
N PRO A 240 -14.25 -10.73 2.59
CA PRO A 240 -14.06 -11.99 1.87
C PRO A 240 -14.83 -12.10 0.54
N VAL A 241 -15.82 -11.24 0.29
CA VAL A 241 -16.58 -11.20 -0.96
C VAL A 241 -15.67 -10.97 -2.18
N VAL A 242 -14.51 -10.31 -2.01
CA VAL A 242 -13.59 -9.98 -3.11
C VAL A 242 -12.54 -11.06 -3.39
N VAL A 243 -12.42 -12.09 -2.53
CA VAL A 243 -11.44 -13.18 -2.67
C VAL A 243 -11.46 -13.83 -4.06
N PRO A 244 -12.63 -14.15 -4.67
CA PRO A 244 -12.65 -14.73 -6.01
C PRO A 244 -12.03 -13.83 -7.09
N ALA A 245 -12.15 -12.50 -6.94
CA ALA A 245 -11.60 -11.54 -7.88
C ALA A 245 -10.08 -11.40 -7.72
N LEU A 246 -9.59 -11.27 -6.47
CA LEU A 246 -8.16 -11.22 -6.16
C LEU A 246 -7.44 -12.51 -6.57
N LYS A 247 -8.05 -13.67 -6.29
CA LYS A 247 -7.54 -14.98 -6.72
C LYS A 247 -7.37 -15.05 -8.24
N LYS A 248 -8.36 -14.56 -8.99
CA LYS A 248 -8.28 -14.51 -10.46
C LYS A 248 -7.12 -13.65 -10.93
N VAL A 249 -6.87 -12.50 -10.28
CA VAL A 249 -5.74 -11.61 -10.61
C VAL A 249 -4.40 -12.29 -10.33
N LEU A 250 -4.23 -12.89 -9.15
CA LEU A 250 -2.98 -13.55 -8.77
C LEU A 250 -2.62 -14.71 -9.73
N LEU A 251 -3.62 -15.49 -10.15
CA LEU A 251 -3.48 -16.63 -11.07
C LEU A 251 -3.23 -16.25 -12.53
N ASP A 252 -3.53 -15.02 -12.93
CA ASP A 252 -3.41 -14.58 -14.31
C ASP A 252 -1.99 -14.07 -14.58
N GLU A 253 -1.15 -14.95 -15.14
CA GLU A 253 0.24 -14.62 -15.52
C GLU A 253 0.35 -13.50 -16.57
N THR A 254 -0.76 -13.10 -17.21
CA THR A 254 -0.77 -11.96 -18.14
C THR A 254 -0.97 -10.62 -17.45
N GLN A 255 -1.37 -10.60 -16.17
CA GLN A 255 -1.46 -9.38 -15.37
C GLN A 255 -0.07 -8.82 -15.10
N HIS A 256 0.01 -7.49 -15.07
CA HIS A 256 1.23 -6.81 -14.66
C HIS A 256 1.66 -7.23 -13.25
N ARG A 257 2.96 -7.38 -13.02
CA ARG A 257 3.53 -7.85 -11.74
C ARG A 257 3.06 -7.03 -10.54
N MET A 258 2.86 -5.71 -10.75
CA MET A 258 2.36 -4.78 -9.75
C MET A 258 0.96 -5.17 -9.24
N VAL A 259 0.06 -5.49 -10.18
CA VAL A 259 -1.31 -5.89 -9.84
C VAL A 259 -1.34 -7.26 -9.15
N ARG A 260 -0.45 -8.18 -9.56
CA ARG A 260 -0.36 -9.52 -8.98
C ARG A 260 0.17 -9.51 -7.54
N HIS A 261 1.17 -8.69 -7.23
CA HIS A 261 1.68 -8.60 -5.86
C HIS A 261 0.62 -8.02 -4.93
N GLU A 262 -0.07 -6.97 -5.36
CA GLU A 262 -1.07 -6.31 -4.53
C GLU A 262 -2.26 -7.22 -4.26
N ALA A 263 -2.63 -8.04 -5.24
CA ALA A 263 -3.60 -9.10 -5.03
C ALA A 263 -3.13 -10.16 -4.01
N ALA A 264 -1.84 -10.52 -4.01
CA ALA A 264 -1.28 -11.44 -3.00
C ALA A 264 -1.31 -10.83 -1.59
N GLU A 265 -0.94 -9.56 -1.44
CA GLU A 265 -0.99 -8.88 -0.13
C GLU A 265 -2.42 -8.72 0.37
N ALA A 266 -3.35 -8.35 -0.51
CA ALA A 266 -4.77 -8.26 -0.19
C ALA A 266 -5.36 -9.61 0.24
N LEU A 267 -4.98 -10.71 -0.41
CA LEU A 267 -5.37 -12.06 0.01
C LEU A 267 -4.79 -12.39 1.40
N GLY A 268 -3.56 -11.97 1.67
CA GLY A 268 -2.90 -12.07 2.98
C GLY A 268 -3.66 -11.33 4.07
N ALA A 269 -4.07 -10.09 3.82
CA ALA A 269 -4.86 -9.30 4.76
C ALA A 269 -6.23 -9.94 5.07
N ILE A 270 -6.89 -10.51 4.05
CA ILE A 270 -8.20 -11.17 4.22
C ILE A 270 -8.10 -12.49 4.99
N GLY A 271 -7.05 -13.29 4.75
CA GLY A 271 -6.68 -14.42 5.61
C GLY A 271 -7.67 -15.58 5.76
N THR A 272 -8.48 -15.86 4.72
CA THR A 272 -9.28 -17.10 4.72
C THR A 272 -8.40 -18.33 4.45
N ILE A 273 -8.91 -19.53 4.73
CA ILE A 273 -8.21 -20.79 4.38
C ILE A 273 -7.88 -20.84 2.88
N GLU A 274 -8.81 -20.41 2.03
CA GLU A 274 -8.57 -20.32 0.59
C GLU A 274 -7.43 -19.33 0.24
N CYS A 275 -7.30 -18.24 1.00
CA CYS A 275 -6.18 -17.30 0.85
C CYS A 275 -4.83 -17.96 1.23
N GLU A 276 -4.77 -18.67 2.36
CA GLU A 276 -3.54 -19.37 2.80
C GLU A 276 -3.11 -20.42 1.76
N GLU A 277 -4.06 -21.19 1.22
CA GLU A 277 -3.81 -22.20 0.18
C GLU A 277 -3.23 -21.56 -1.10
N ILE A 278 -3.89 -20.53 -1.65
CA ILE A 278 -3.45 -19.90 -2.89
C ILE A 278 -2.10 -19.19 -2.74
N LEU A 279 -1.84 -18.53 -1.60
CA LEU A 279 -0.56 -17.90 -1.33
C LEU A 279 0.58 -18.92 -1.21
N THR A 280 0.31 -20.07 -0.58
CA THR A 280 1.27 -21.17 -0.45
C THR A 280 1.68 -21.73 -1.81
N GLU A 281 0.73 -21.85 -2.74
CA GLU A 281 1.01 -22.28 -4.12
C GLU A 281 1.97 -21.32 -4.84
N HIS A 282 1.86 -20.01 -4.57
CA HIS A 282 2.62 -18.95 -5.24
C HIS A 282 3.95 -18.58 -4.55
N LEU A 283 4.33 -19.27 -3.47
CA LEU A 283 5.70 -19.19 -2.91
C LEU A 283 6.80 -19.63 -3.88
N LYS A 284 6.45 -20.19 -5.03
CA LYS A 284 7.38 -20.60 -6.10
C LYS A 284 7.16 -19.82 -7.39
N ASP A 285 6.42 -18.70 -7.34
CA ASP A 285 6.19 -17.86 -8.52
C ASP A 285 7.52 -17.43 -9.16
N THR A 286 7.52 -17.39 -10.49
CA THR A 286 8.69 -17.01 -11.28
C THR A 286 9.01 -15.53 -11.16
N VAL A 287 8.01 -14.70 -10.87
CA VAL A 287 8.14 -13.25 -10.65
C VAL A 287 8.54 -13.01 -9.18
N PRO A 288 9.74 -12.43 -8.92
CA PRO A 288 10.23 -12.24 -7.56
C PRO A 288 9.29 -11.49 -6.63
N VAL A 289 8.76 -10.34 -7.08
CA VAL A 289 7.85 -9.51 -6.27
C VAL A 289 6.60 -10.29 -5.85
N VAL A 290 5.99 -11.08 -6.75
CA VAL A 290 4.81 -11.89 -6.42
C VAL A 290 5.14 -12.95 -5.36
N ARG A 291 6.24 -13.68 -5.56
CA ARG A 291 6.71 -14.71 -4.62
C ARG A 291 6.99 -14.11 -3.23
N GLU A 292 7.63 -12.95 -3.19
CA GLU A 292 7.98 -12.27 -1.95
C GLU A 292 6.74 -11.73 -1.23
N SER A 293 5.78 -11.14 -1.95
CA SER A 293 4.50 -10.72 -1.36
C SER A 293 3.72 -11.90 -0.80
N CYS A 294 3.72 -13.06 -1.46
CA CYS A 294 3.13 -14.28 -0.87
C CYS A 294 3.84 -14.71 0.43
N ALA A 295 5.17 -14.60 0.49
CA ALA A 295 5.93 -14.92 1.69
C ALA A 295 5.66 -13.94 2.84
N VAL A 296 5.55 -12.64 2.54
CA VAL A 296 5.17 -11.60 3.52
C VAL A 296 3.74 -11.84 4.01
N ALA A 297 2.79 -12.06 3.10
CA ALA A 297 1.39 -12.33 3.42
C ALA A 297 1.21 -13.54 4.34
N LEU A 298 1.92 -14.64 4.07
CA LEU A 298 1.88 -15.84 4.91
C LEU A 298 2.54 -15.62 6.28
N ASP A 299 3.63 -14.87 6.36
CA ASP A 299 4.26 -14.52 7.66
C ASP A 299 3.30 -13.69 8.54
N ILE A 300 2.55 -12.77 7.93
CA ILE A 300 1.51 -11.99 8.62
C ILE A 300 0.40 -12.92 9.12
N LEU A 301 -0.08 -13.85 8.28
CA LEU A 301 -1.10 -14.82 8.68
C LEU A 301 -0.65 -15.71 9.84
N ASP A 302 0.57 -16.22 9.78
CA ASP A 302 1.14 -17.05 10.84
C ASP A 302 1.32 -16.27 12.15
N TYR A 303 1.65 -14.98 12.08
CA TYR A 303 1.78 -14.11 13.25
C TYR A 303 0.43 -13.90 13.97
N TRP A 304 -0.66 -13.77 13.22
CA TRP A 304 -2.01 -13.55 13.78
C TRP A 304 -2.81 -14.83 14.01
N ALA A 305 -2.34 -15.97 13.52
CA ALA A 305 -2.99 -17.26 13.73
C ALA A 305 -3.07 -17.56 15.24
N PRO A 306 -4.25 -17.90 15.78
CA PRO A 306 -4.32 -18.54 17.09
C PRO A 306 -3.45 -19.79 17.03
N THR A 307 -2.52 -19.97 17.96
CA THR A 307 -1.61 -21.14 18.02
C THR A 307 -2.39 -22.42 17.68
N LYS A 308 -2.04 -23.02 16.53
CA LYS A 308 -2.65 -24.24 15.99
C LYS A 308 -2.53 -25.41 16.98
#